data_AF-A0A2N2M3E8-F1
#
_entry.id   AF-A0A2N2M3E8-F1
#
_cell.length_a   1.000
_cell.length_b   1.000
_cell.length_c   1.000
_cell.angle_alpha   90.00
_cell.angle_beta   90.00
_cell.angle_gamma   90.00
#
_symmetry.space_group_name_H-M   'P 1'
#
loop_
_entity.id
_entity.type
_entity.pdbx_description
1 polymer ?
#
loop_
_entity_poly.entity_id
_entity_poly.type
_entity_poly.pdbx_seq_one_letter_code
_entity_poly.pdbx_strand_id
1 'polypeptide(L)'
;MQLPDYWLTRPDAPLDEKTRDTFDELLQATLQISGCPTIQYTLSQPKWQFLCYIADQGDMALHGSGNPDIARFEPRQSNDLNDFGNQKAVYAASDGLWAMFFAIVDRDRVRSITNACVRLAEPTGTLHGPYYVFSVSQTALTNQPWRTGTVYLLPRKPFTSQAPMPFGENQVHIAQLASFEPVQPLAKLTVTPEDFPFLTQIRGHDDERLQEYASALQTGAPWPAD
;
A
#
# COMPACT_ATOMS: atom_id res chain seq x y z
N MET A 1 8.00 -22.63 3.60
CA MET A 1 8.43 -21.67 4.64
C MET A 1 7.21 -21.26 5.44
N GLN A 2 7.23 -21.35 6.76
CA GLN A 2 6.14 -20.88 7.61
C GLN A 2 6.50 -19.47 8.05
N LEU A 3 5.83 -18.46 7.51
CA LEU A 3 5.94 -17.10 8.03
C LEU A 3 5.35 -17.08 9.45
N PRO A 4 5.85 -16.21 10.34
CA PRO A 4 5.19 -15.94 11.61
C PRO A 4 3.71 -15.62 11.41
N ASP A 5 2.88 -16.02 12.38
CA ASP A 5 1.41 -15.89 12.34
C ASP A 5 0.89 -14.45 12.22
N TYR A 6 1.77 -13.48 12.40
CA TYR A 6 1.46 -12.07 12.25
C TYR A 6 1.43 -11.57 10.80
N TRP A 7 1.96 -12.34 9.86
CA TRP A 7 1.82 -12.02 8.45
C TRP A 7 0.42 -12.36 7.98
N LEU A 8 -0.26 -11.36 7.44
CA LEU A 8 -1.57 -11.52 6.83
C LEU A 8 -1.41 -11.95 5.37
N THR A 9 -2.29 -12.82 4.90
CA THR A 9 -2.42 -13.13 3.47
C THR A 9 -3.63 -12.40 2.89
N ARG A 10 -3.56 -12.03 1.61
CA ARG A 10 -4.69 -11.43 0.90
C ARG A 10 -5.94 -12.29 1.13
N PRO A 11 -7.12 -11.71 1.45
CA PRO A 11 -8.32 -12.51 1.62
C PRO A 11 -8.64 -13.27 0.33
N ASP A 12 -9.13 -14.50 0.47
CA ASP A 12 -9.62 -15.26 -0.67
C ASP A 12 -10.88 -14.60 -1.22
N ALA A 13 -10.79 -14.10 -2.45
CA ALA A 13 -11.94 -13.63 -3.21
C ALA A 13 -11.85 -14.13 -4.65
N PRO A 14 -12.79 -14.99 -5.08
CA PRO A 14 -12.81 -15.51 -6.45
C PRO A 14 -12.84 -14.38 -7.48
N LEU A 15 -11.91 -14.45 -8.44
CA LEU A 15 -11.82 -13.58 -9.62
C LEU A 15 -12.18 -14.40 -10.86
N ASP A 16 -13.46 -14.73 -10.99
CA ASP A 16 -14.01 -15.36 -12.18
C ASP A 16 -14.03 -14.40 -13.37
N GLU A 17 -14.23 -14.94 -14.58
CA GLU A 17 -14.22 -14.17 -15.84
C GLU A 17 -15.22 -13.01 -15.79
N LYS A 18 -16.45 -13.28 -15.34
CA LYS A 18 -17.49 -12.25 -15.21
C LYS A 18 -17.07 -11.10 -14.29
N THR A 19 -16.43 -11.39 -13.15
CA THR A 19 -15.95 -10.36 -12.23
C THR A 19 -14.85 -9.52 -12.85
N ARG A 20 -13.94 -10.13 -13.61
CA ARG A 20 -12.87 -9.42 -14.34
C ARG A 20 -13.46 -8.50 -15.40
N ASP A 21 -14.37 -9.01 -16.22
CA ASP A 21 -15.05 -8.22 -17.25
C ASP A 21 -15.77 -7.01 -16.64
N THR A 22 -16.47 -7.23 -15.51
CA THR A 22 -17.16 -6.15 -14.78
C THR A 22 -16.18 -5.09 -14.26
N PHE A 23 -15.00 -5.50 -13.77
CA PHE A 23 -13.96 -4.57 -13.33
C PHE A 23 -13.35 -3.80 -14.50
N ASP A 24 -13.09 -4.47 -15.63
CA ASP A 24 -12.57 -3.85 -16.83
C ASP A 24 -13.56 -2.83 -17.40
N GLU A 25 -14.85 -3.18 -17.49
CA GLU A 25 -15.92 -2.27 -17.91
C GLU A 25 -16.00 -1.03 -17.03
N LEU A 26 -15.97 -1.20 -15.70
CA LEU A 26 -15.98 -0.07 -14.75
C LEU A 26 -14.77 0.84 -14.94
N LEU A 27 -13.57 0.25 -15.09
CA LEU A 27 -12.35 1.02 -15.29
C LEU A 27 -12.37 1.76 -16.62
N GLN A 28 -12.69 1.07 -17.71
CA GLN A 28 -12.75 1.66 -19.05
C GLN A 28 -13.76 2.79 -19.12
N ALA A 29 -14.99 2.58 -18.62
CA ALA A 29 -16.02 3.62 -18.59
C ALA A 29 -15.57 4.84 -17.78
N THR A 30 -14.89 4.63 -16.65
CA THR A 30 -14.34 5.73 -15.84
C THR A 30 -13.28 6.50 -16.62
N LEU A 31 -12.32 5.81 -17.25
CA LEU A 31 -11.17 6.45 -17.91
C LEU A 31 -11.55 7.23 -19.19
N GLN A 32 -12.77 7.05 -19.72
CA GLN A 32 -13.31 7.92 -20.78
C GLN A 32 -13.70 9.32 -20.28
N ILE A 33 -13.82 9.52 -18.97
CA ILE A 33 -14.18 10.80 -18.37
C ILE A 33 -12.89 11.60 -18.09
N SER A 34 -12.83 12.85 -18.56
CA SER A 34 -11.69 13.73 -18.34
C SER A 34 -11.62 14.26 -16.90
N GLY A 35 -10.40 14.54 -16.40
CA GLY A 35 -10.19 15.36 -15.20
C GLY A 35 -10.15 14.59 -13.87
N CYS A 36 -9.54 13.39 -13.84
CA CYS A 36 -9.47 12.52 -12.66
C CYS A 36 -10.85 12.26 -12.03
N PRO A 37 -11.77 11.63 -12.78
CA PRO A 37 -13.10 11.28 -12.29
C PRO A 37 -13.05 10.44 -11.01
N THR A 38 -14.03 10.66 -10.14
CA THR A 38 -14.30 9.75 -9.02
C THR A 38 -15.05 8.52 -9.54
N ILE A 39 -14.47 7.34 -9.37
CA ILE A 39 -15.08 6.05 -9.72
C ILE A 39 -16.38 5.88 -8.91
N GLN A 40 -17.50 5.79 -9.63
CA GLN A 40 -18.81 5.49 -9.05
C GLN A 40 -18.93 3.98 -8.80
N TYR A 41 -18.40 3.53 -7.67
CA TYR A 41 -18.33 2.11 -7.36
C TYR A 41 -19.69 1.57 -6.88
N THR A 42 -20.38 0.86 -7.77
CA THR A 42 -21.73 0.29 -7.53
C THR A 42 -21.75 -1.23 -7.54
N LEU A 43 -20.59 -1.87 -7.67
CA LEU A 43 -20.44 -3.32 -7.72
C LEU A 43 -20.64 -3.94 -6.33
N SER A 44 -21.10 -5.20 -6.30
CA SER A 44 -21.24 -5.97 -5.06
C SER A 44 -19.91 -6.48 -4.52
N GLN A 45 -18.89 -6.58 -5.38
CA GLN A 45 -17.56 -7.00 -4.99
C GLN A 45 -16.91 -5.97 -4.06
N PRO A 46 -16.04 -6.40 -3.14
CA PRO A 46 -15.31 -5.45 -2.30
C PRO A 46 -14.40 -4.54 -3.12
N LYS A 47 -14.32 -3.26 -2.75
CA LYS A 47 -13.43 -2.28 -3.40
C LYS A 47 -11.96 -2.72 -3.39
N TRP A 48 -11.52 -3.38 -2.31
CA TRP A 48 -10.15 -3.89 -2.23
C TRP A 48 -9.85 -4.92 -3.32
N GLN A 49 -10.83 -5.75 -3.70
CA GLN A 49 -10.66 -6.77 -4.73
C GLN A 49 -10.43 -6.11 -6.09
N PHE A 50 -11.22 -5.08 -6.41
CA PHE A 50 -11.05 -4.27 -7.61
C PHE A 50 -9.69 -3.56 -7.66
N LEU A 51 -9.26 -2.93 -6.56
CA LEU A 51 -7.96 -2.26 -6.50
C LEU A 51 -6.80 -3.25 -6.64
N CYS A 52 -6.87 -4.42 -6.00
CA CYS A 52 -5.88 -5.47 -6.19
C CYS A 52 -5.86 -5.99 -7.63
N TYR A 53 -7.03 -6.23 -8.24
CA TYR A 53 -7.14 -6.65 -9.63
C TYR A 53 -6.44 -5.66 -10.57
N ILE A 54 -6.73 -4.36 -10.45
CA ILE A 54 -6.12 -3.33 -11.28
C ILE A 54 -4.60 -3.25 -11.09
N ALA A 55 -4.13 -3.34 -9.84
CA ALA A 55 -2.71 -3.32 -9.56
C ALA A 55 -1.99 -4.55 -10.14
N ASP A 56 -2.61 -5.73 -10.06
CA ASP A 56 -2.04 -6.99 -10.55
C ASP A 56 -1.94 -7.02 -12.10
N GLN A 57 -2.74 -6.24 -12.85
CA GLN A 57 -2.56 -6.08 -14.30
C GLN A 57 -1.26 -5.36 -14.67
N GLY A 58 -0.70 -4.57 -13.75
CA GLY A 58 0.59 -3.92 -13.92
C GLY A 58 0.57 -2.58 -14.68
N ASP A 59 -0.58 -2.13 -15.19
CA ASP A 59 -0.67 -0.86 -15.93
C ASP A 59 -0.90 0.37 -15.05
N MET A 60 -1.20 0.16 -13.77
CA MET A 60 -1.54 1.21 -12.81
C MET A 60 -0.63 1.17 -11.58
N ALA A 61 -0.32 2.36 -11.06
CA ALA A 61 0.23 2.56 -9.73
C ALA A 61 -0.86 3.14 -8.83
N LEU A 62 -0.94 2.71 -7.56
CA LEU A 62 -1.99 3.14 -6.63
C LEU A 62 -1.43 4.01 -5.52
N HIS A 63 -2.06 5.16 -5.27
CA HIS A 63 -1.64 6.06 -4.19
C HIS A 63 -2.78 6.29 -3.20
N GLY A 64 -2.59 5.92 -1.94
CA GLY A 64 -3.53 6.20 -0.85
C GLY A 64 -3.27 7.55 -0.21
N SER A 65 -4.32 8.37 -0.08
CA SER A 65 -4.26 9.64 0.63
C SER A 65 -5.61 9.97 1.27
N GLY A 66 -5.61 10.74 2.36
CA GLY A 66 -6.85 11.32 2.87
C GLY A 66 -7.19 12.68 2.30
N ASN A 67 -6.35 13.25 1.45
CA ASN A 67 -6.73 14.44 0.69
C ASN A 67 -7.44 13.98 -0.61
N PRO A 68 -8.75 14.26 -0.77
CA PRO A 68 -9.52 13.85 -1.94
C PRO A 68 -9.33 14.77 -3.16
N ASP A 69 -8.59 15.87 -3.03
CA ASP A 69 -8.51 16.95 -4.02
C ASP A 69 -7.10 17.13 -4.62
N ILE A 70 -6.33 16.04 -4.71
CA ILE A 70 -5.00 16.09 -5.32
C ILE A 70 -5.13 16.07 -6.84
N ALA A 71 -4.97 17.23 -7.47
CA ALA A 71 -4.96 17.35 -8.93
C ALA A 71 -3.64 16.88 -9.57
N ARG A 72 -2.54 16.94 -8.82
CA ARG A 72 -1.20 16.55 -9.27
C ARG A 72 -0.34 16.18 -8.07
N PHE A 73 0.36 15.07 -8.16
CA PHE A 73 1.36 14.65 -7.18
C PHE A 73 2.71 15.25 -7.56
N GLU A 74 3.35 15.91 -6.59
CA GLU A 74 4.69 16.48 -6.74
C GLU A 74 5.68 15.64 -5.93
N PRO A 75 6.90 15.37 -6.44
CA PRO A 75 7.94 14.69 -5.69
C PRO A 75 8.26 15.39 -4.37
N ARG A 76 8.21 14.64 -3.26
CA ARG A 76 8.50 15.16 -1.92
C ARG A 76 9.56 14.28 -1.27
N GLN A 77 10.40 14.90 -0.44
CA GLN A 77 11.34 14.16 0.38
C GLN A 77 10.55 13.35 1.41
N SER A 78 10.72 12.03 1.38
CA SER A 78 10.29 11.13 2.44
C SER A 78 11.43 10.93 3.44
N ASN A 79 11.13 10.57 4.68
CA ASN A 79 12.10 10.26 5.73
C ASN A 79 11.93 8.79 6.14
N ASP A 80 12.13 7.88 5.18
CA ASP A 80 12.12 6.44 5.43
C ASP A 80 13.50 5.97 5.92
N LEU A 81 13.55 4.84 6.63
CA LEU A 81 14.79 4.19 7.05
C LEU A 81 15.51 3.50 5.89
N ASN A 82 14.76 3.07 4.86
CA ASN A 82 15.35 2.43 3.69
C ASN A 82 15.67 3.45 2.58
N ASP A 83 16.80 3.26 1.89
CA ASP A 83 17.30 4.20 0.88
C ASP A 83 16.29 4.46 -0.24
N PHE A 84 15.54 3.44 -0.68
CA PHE A 84 14.56 3.60 -1.76
C PHE A 84 13.39 4.49 -1.34
N GLY A 85 12.89 4.31 -0.12
CA GLY A 85 11.84 5.09 0.52
C GLY A 85 12.29 6.47 1.00
N ASN A 86 13.60 6.74 1.03
CA ASN A 86 14.20 8.00 1.50
C ASN A 86 14.66 8.91 0.35
N GLN A 87 13.84 9.00 -0.70
CA GLN A 87 14.13 9.82 -1.88
C GLN A 87 13.09 10.93 -2.05
N LYS A 88 13.45 11.96 -2.80
CA LYS A 88 12.49 12.95 -3.28
C LYS A 88 11.70 12.38 -4.46
N ALA A 89 10.54 11.79 -4.17
CA ALA A 89 9.71 11.10 -5.16
C ALA A 89 8.21 11.24 -4.89
N VAL A 90 7.39 10.94 -5.88
CA VAL A 90 6.00 10.52 -5.70
C VAL A 90 6.02 9.02 -5.43
N TYR A 91 5.55 8.62 -4.26
CA TYR A 91 5.44 7.21 -3.89
C TYR A 91 4.06 6.65 -4.23
N ALA A 92 4.03 5.40 -4.67
CA ALA A 92 2.81 4.64 -4.91
C ALA A 92 3.04 3.16 -4.59
N ALA A 93 1.99 2.36 -4.66
CA ALA A 93 2.01 0.93 -4.45
C ALA A 93 1.60 0.19 -5.73
N SER A 94 2.18 -0.99 -5.94
CA SER A 94 1.70 -1.99 -6.90
C SER A 94 0.77 -3.01 -6.24
N ASP A 95 0.09 -2.63 -5.14
CA ASP A 95 -0.90 -3.45 -4.45
C ASP A 95 -2.03 -2.58 -3.89
N GLY A 96 -3.27 -3.02 -4.09
CA GLY A 96 -4.48 -2.29 -3.70
C GLY A 96 -4.68 -2.14 -2.20
N LEU A 97 -4.44 -3.20 -1.43
CA LEU A 97 -4.62 -3.19 0.02
C LEU A 97 -3.59 -2.28 0.69
N TRP A 98 -2.35 -2.29 0.19
CA TRP A 98 -1.32 -1.42 0.72
C TRP A 98 -1.65 0.07 0.48
N ALA A 99 -2.14 0.43 -0.71
CA ALA A 99 -2.63 1.77 -0.98
C ALA A 99 -3.85 2.14 -0.10
N MET A 100 -4.79 1.22 0.11
CA MET A 100 -5.94 1.47 0.99
C MET A 100 -5.52 1.80 2.44
N PHE A 101 -4.51 1.10 2.99
CA PHE A 101 -4.01 1.39 4.33
C PHE A 101 -3.56 2.86 4.45
N PHE A 102 -2.79 3.38 3.50
CA PHE A 102 -2.38 4.80 3.50
C PHE A 102 -3.55 5.78 3.32
N ALA A 103 -4.62 5.37 2.64
CA ALA A 103 -5.82 6.19 2.48
C ALA A 103 -6.60 6.31 3.80
N ILE A 104 -6.82 5.19 4.48
CA ILE A 104 -7.72 5.12 5.65
C ILE A 104 -7.05 5.50 6.98
N VAL A 105 -5.71 5.43 7.09
CA VAL A 105 -5.02 5.87 8.30
C VAL A 105 -5.02 7.40 8.36
N ASP A 106 -5.53 7.94 9.46
CA ASP A 106 -5.49 9.37 9.73
C ASP A 106 -4.12 9.78 10.26
N ARG A 107 -3.25 10.22 9.35
CA ARG A 107 -1.86 10.59 9.65
C ARG A 107 -1.72 11.76 10.62
N ASP A 108 -2.77 12.56 10.84
CA ASP A 108 -2.76 13.65 11.81
C ASP A 108 -3.01 13.15 13.25
N ARG A 109 -3.53 11.91 13.39
CA ARG A 109 -3.87 11.27 14.67
C ARG A 109 -2.93 10.11 15.05
N VAL A 110 -1.97 9.77 14.19
CA VAL A 110 -0.98 8.71 14.46
C VAL A 110 0.45 9.27 14.40
N ARG A 111 1.24 9.01 15.43
CA ARG A 111 2.65 9.43 15.47
C ARG A 111 3.45 8.70 14.40
N SER A 112 3.33 7.38 14.33
CA SER A 112 4.02 6.57 13.33
C SER A 112 3.18 5.39 12.86
N ILE A 113 3.63 4.81 11.74
CA ILE A 113 3.06 3.61 11.14
C ILE A 113 4.21 2.67 10.80
N THR A 114 3.98 1.37 10.94
CA THR A 114 4.88 0.31 10.46
C THR A 114 4.06 -0.63 9.62
N ASN A 115 4.52 -0.91 8.42
CA ASN A 115 3.77 -1.69 7.47
C ASN A 115 4.70 -2.40 6.49
N ALA A 116 4.20 -3.45 5.86
CA ALA A 116 4.88 -4.17 4.80
C ALA A 116 3.84 -4.76 3.84
N CYS A 117 4.18 -4.78 2.56
CA CYS A 117 3.48 -5.52 1.52
C CYS A 117 4.53 -6.19 0.64
N VAL A 118 4.69 -7.51 0.78
CA VAL A 118 5.80 -8.23 0.17
C VAL A 118 5.36 -9.50 -0.55
N ARG A 119 6.07 -9.84 -1.62
CA ARG A 119 6.07 -11.18 -2.23
C ARG A 119 7.44 -11.81 -2.06
N LEU A 120 7.49 -13.13 -1.91
CA LEU A 120 8.74 -13.89 -1.81
C LEU A 120 8.98 -14.65 -3.10
N ALA A 121 10.12 -14.46 -3.74
CA ALA A 121 10.56 -15.26 -4.88
C ALA A 121 11.58 -16.30 -4.42
N GLU A 122 11.31 -17.57 -4.73
CA GLU A 122 12.30 -18.63 -4.59
C GLU A 122 13.36 -18.58 -5.69
N PRO A 123 14.53 -19.24 -5.53
CA PRO A 123 15.51 -19.42 -6.60
C PRO A 123 14.93 -20.01 -7.89
N THR A 124 13.84 -20.79 -7.77
CA THR A 124 13.11 -21.41 -8.89
C THR A 124 12.28 -20.41 -9.70
N GLY A 125 12.11 -19.18 -9.20
CA GLY A 125 11.23 -18.15 -9.77
C GLY A 125 9.78 -18.21 -9.26
N THR A 126 9.44 -19.18 -8.42
CA THR A 126 8.10 -19.28 -7.82
C THR A 126 7.86 -18.10 -6.88
N LEU A 127 6.76 -17.38 -7.09
CA LEU A 127 6.34 -16.25 -6.24
C LEU A 127 5.28 -16.68 -5.23
N HIS A 128 5.49 -16.28 -3.98
CA HIS A 128 4.57 -16.50 -2.85
C HIS A 128 4.03 -15.18 -2.31
N GLY A 129 2.86 -15.23 -1.68
CA GLY A 129 2.15 -14.07 -1.16
C GLY A 129 1.16 -13.46 -2.16
N PRO A 130 0.74 -12.20 -1.97
CA PRO A 130 1.35 -11.20 -1.11
C PRO A 130 1.11 -11.43 0.39
N TYR A 131 2.07 -10.98 1.18
CA TYR A 131 2.06 -10.99 2.64
C TYR A 131 2.07 -9.56 3.17
N TYR A 132 1.28 -9.32 4.22
CA TYR A 132 1.09 -7.99 4.77
C TYR A 132 1.37 -7.92 6.27
N VAL A 133 1.86 -6.75 6.70
CA VAL A 133 1.83 -6.30 8.08
C VAL A 133 1.30 -4.87 8.08
N PHE A 134 0.40 -4.56 9.00
CA PHE A 134 -0.13 -3.22 9.20
C PHE A 134 -0.12 -2.88 10.69
N SER A 135 0.47 -1.75 11.04
CA SER A 135 0.58 -1.30 12.41
C SER A 135 0.60 0.22 12.50
N VAL A 136 -0.03 0.73 13.55
CA VAL A 136 -0.04 2.15 13.93
C VAL A 136 0.39 2.29 15.39
N SER A 137 0.74 3.49 15.83
CA SER A 137 1.05 3.76 17.24
C SER A 137 -0.03 3.17 18.16
N GLN A 138 0.37 2.37 19.16
CA GLN A 138 -0.55 1.66 20.07
C GLN A 138 -1.48 2.62 20.80
N THR A 139 -0.97 3.80 21.17
CA THR A 139 -1.74 4.87 21.82
C THR A 139 -2.86 5.40 20.91
N ALA A 140 -2.57 5.56 19.62
CA ALA A 140 -3.55 6.01 18.64
C ALA A 140 -4.58 4.93 18.31
N LEU A 141 -4.17 3.66 18.21
CA LEU A 141 -5.04 2.53 17.85
C LEU A 141 -6.29 2.45 18.74
N THR A 142 -6.14 2.69 20.05
CA THR A 142 -7.27 2.69 21.01
C THR A 142 -8.37 3.68 20.68
N ASN A 143 -8.04 4.74 19.94
CA ASN A 143 -8.95 5.81 19.53
C ASN A 143 -9.45 5.65 18.09
N GLN A 144 -9.19 4.49 17.45
CA GLN A 144 -9.58 4.19 16.07
C GLN A 144 -9.19 5.33 15.11
N PRO A 145 -7.88 5.47 14.80
CA PRO A 145 -7.36 6.62 14.07
C PRO A 145 -7.58 6.48 12.55
N TRP A 146 -8.84 6.22 12.19
CA TRP A 146 -9.27 5.93 10.83
C TRP A 146 -10.04 7.11 10.26
N ARG A 147 -10.04 7.22 8.93
CA ARG A 147 -10.78 8.21 8.16
C ARG A 147 -11.29 7.63 6.86
N THR A 148 -12.28 8.28 6.27
CA THR A 148 -12.53 8.16 4.84
C THR A 148 -11.32 8.70 4.07
N GLY A 149 -10.87 7.94 3.08
CA GLY A 149 -9.73 8.27 2.25
C GLY A 149 -10.03 8.11 0.76
N THR A 150 -8.99 8.33 -0.03
CA THR A 150 -9.02 8.22 -1.49
C THR A 150 -7.84 7.39 -1.96
N VAL A 151 -8.12 6.40 -2.82
CA VAL A 151 -7.09 5.70 -3.59
C VAL A 151 -7.09 6.27 -5.00
N TYR A 152 -5.98 6.89 -5.38
CA TYR A 152 -5.76 7.43 -6.72
C TYR A 152 -5.15 6.36 -7.62
N LEU A 153 -5.68 6.26 -8.84
CA LEU A 153 -5.11 5.47 -9.92
C LEU A 153 -4.17 6.37 -10.71
N LEU A 154 -2.89 6.02 -10.72
CA LEU A 154 -1.82 6.76 -11.39
C LEU A 154 -1.32 5.96 -12.60
N PRO A 155 -0.87 6.62 -13.69
CA PRO A 155 -0.22 5.90 -14.77
C PRO A 155 1.03 5.19 -14.23
N ARG A 156 1.25 3.93 -14.61
CA ARG A 156 2.41 3.16 -14.13
C ARG A 156 3.74 3.61 -14.72
N LYS A 157 3.72 4.11 -15.96
CA LYS A 157 4.91 4.41 -16.79
C LYS A 157 6.02 5.22 -16.09
N PRO A 158 5.75 6.33 -15.35
CA PRO A 158 6.80 7.14 -14.75
C PRO A 158 7.35 6.54 -13.43
N PHE A 159 6.86 5.39 -12.99
CA PHE A 159 7.29 4.76 -11.75
C PHE A 159 8.37 3.69 -11.96
N THR A 160 9.34 3.66 -11.06
CA THR A 160 10.30 2.58 -10.91
C THR A 160 9.91 1.73 -9.70
N SER A 161 10.00 0.40 -9.82
CA SER A 161 9.82 -0.49 -8.68
C SER A 161 11.04 -0.49 -7.78
N GLN A 162 10.84 -0.68 -6.47
CA GLN A 162 11.94 -1.03 -5.59
C GLN A 162 12.60 -2.33 -6.07
N ALA A 163 13.93 -2.35 -6.11
CA ALA A 163 14.67 -3.55 -6.45
C ALA A 163 14.43 -4.65 -5.40
N PRO A 164 14.37 -5.94 -5.81
CA PRO A 164 14.22 -7.04 -4.86
C PRO A 164 15.39 -7.06 -3.87
N MET A 165 15.09 -7.39 -2.62
CA MET A 165 16.07 -7.51 -1.55
C MET A 165 16.37 -8.97 -1.24
N PRO A 166 17.64 -9.36 -1.00
CA PRO A 166 17.97 -10.72 -0.63
C PRO A 166 17.40 -11.09 0.75
N PHE A 167 16.88 -12.32 0.88
CA PHE A 167 16.39 -12.89 2.13
C PHE A 167 16.68 -14.39 2.19
N GLY A 168 17.84 -14.75 2.73
CA GLY A 168 18.38 -16.10 2.62
C GLY A 168 18.62 -16.46 1.15
N GLU A 169 18.10 -17.60 0.71
CA GLU A 169 18.14 -18.02 -0.70
C GLU A 169 17.03 -17.36 -1.55
N ASN A 170 16.07 -16.70 -0.92
CA ASN A 170 14.93 -16.08 -1.59
C ASN A 170 15.17 -14.58 -1.86
N GLN A 171 14.29 -13.98 -2.65
CA GLN A 171 14.20 -12.53 -2.82
C GLN A 171 12.87 -12.01 -2.28
N VAL A 172 12.91 -10.84 -1.65
CA VAL A 172 11.74 -10.09 -1.17
C VAL A 172 11.44 -9.00 -2.18
N HIS A 173 10.23 -9.03 -2.75
CA HIS A 173 9.70 -7.99 -3.60
C HIS A 173 8.74 -7.13 -2.79
N ILE A 174 9.13 -5.89 -2.50
CA ILE A 174 8.26 -4.92 -1.84
C ILE A 174 7.42 -4.24 -2.92
N ALA A 175 6.11 -4.09 -2.68
CA ALA A 175 5.18 -3.50 -3.64
C ALA A 175 5.35 -1.97 -3.82
N GLN A 176 6.55 -1.42 -3.56
CA GLN A 176 6.83 0.02 -3.53
C GLN A 176 7.25 0.53 -4.89
N LEU A 177 6.66 1.65 -5.28
CA LEU A 177 6.92 2.35 -6.52
C LEU A 177 7.34 3.80 -6.21
N ALA A 178 8.28 4.32 -6.98
CA ALA A 178 8.72 5.72 -6.89
C ALA A 178 8.79 6.36 -8.27
N SER A 179 8.27 7.59 -8.39
CA SER A 179 8.44 8.44 -9.56
C SER A 179 9.16 9.74 -9.18
N PHE A 180 10.19 10.11 -9.94
CA PHE A 180 10.96 11.35 -9.71
C PHE A 180 10.37 12.56 -10.42
N GLU A 181 9.31 12.34 -11.18
CA GLU A 181 8.59 13.37 -11.92
C GLU A 181 7.19 13.55 -11.33
N PRO A 182 6.56 14.72 -11.53
CA PRO A 182 5.19 14.93 -11.08
C PRO A 182 4.20 14.06 -11.86
N VAL A 183 3.17 13.56 -11.17
CA VAL A 183 2.22 12.60 -11.74
C VAL A 183 0.78 13.14 -11.62
N GLN A 184 0.04 13.12 -12.73
CA GLN A 184 -1.40 13.39 -12.72
C GLN A 184 -2.17 12.09 -12.52
N PRO A 185 -3.14 12.05 -11.58
CA PRO A 185 -4.00 10.89 -11.43
C PRO A 185 -4.97 10.76 -12.61
N LEU A 186 -5.26 9.51 -13.00
CA LEU A 186 -6.20 9.17 -14.06
C LEU A 186 -7.63 9.09 -13.55
N ALA A 187 -7.81 8.57 -12.33
CA ALA A 187 -9.08 8.45 -11.64
C ALA A 187 -8.83 8.32 -10.13
N LYS A 188 -9.90 8.39 -9.34
CA LYS A 188 -9.82 8.20 -7.89
C LYS A 188 -11.02 7.41 -7.35
N LEU A 189 -10.79 6.60 -6.33
CA LEU A 189 -11.82 5.83 -5.64
C LEU A 189 -11.89 6.25 -4.17
N THR A 190 -13.07 6.64 -3.71
CA THR A 190 -13.30 6.89 -2.28
C THR A 190 -13.39 5.56 -1.53
N VAL A 191 -12.63 5.42 -0.45
CA VAL A 191 -12.61 4.25 0.43
C VAL A 191 -12.87 4.68 1.87
N THR A 192 -13.58 3.84 2.60
CA THR A 192 -13.86 3.98 4.03
C THR A 192 -13.07 2.93 4.80
N PRO A 193 -12.89 3.08 6.12
CA PRO A 193 -12.23 2.05 6.94
C PRO A 193 -12.87 0.66 6.79
N GLU A 194 -14.19 0.60 6.63
CA GLU A 194 -14.97 -0.64 6.46
C GLU A 194 -14.69 -1.36 5.13
N ASP A 195 -14.22 -0.63 4.10
CA ASP A 195 -13.80 -1.24 2.84
C ASP A 195 -12.49 -2.04 2.99
N PHE A 196 -11.71 -1.81 4.06
CA PHE A 196 -10.41 -2.44 4.28
C PHE A 196 -10.54 -3.75 5.08
N PRO A 197 -10.21 -4.91 4.49
CA PRO A 197 -10.52 -6.21 5.08
C PRO A 197 -9.69 -6.54 6.33
N PHE A 198 -8.59 -5.82 6.57
CA PHE A 198 -7.70 -6.05 7.70
C PHE A 198 -7.86 -5.04 8.81
N LEU A 199 -8.93 -4.23 8.83
CA LEU A 199 -9.09 -3.13 9.79
C LEU A 199 -8.92 -3.59 11.25
N THR A 200 -9.54 -4.72 11.61
CA THR A 200 -9.47 -5.31 12.96
C THR A 200 -8.17 -6.07 13.23
N GLN A 201 -7.34 -6.26 12.21
CA GLN A 201 -6.05 -6.95 12.26
C GLN A 201 -4.88 -5.96 12.22
N ILE A 202 -5.14 -4.64 12.11
CA ILE A 202 -4.12 -3.61 12.29
C ILE A 202 -3.64 -3.65 13.75
N ARG A 203 -2.34 -3.77 13.92
CA ARG A 203 -1.71 -3.88 15.25
C ARG A 203 -1.31 -2.53 15.81
N GLY A 204 -1.13 -2.50 17.13
CA GLY A 204 -0.48 -1.39 17.80
C GLY A 204 0.99 -1.71 17.99
N HIS A 205 1.87 -0.72 17.78
CA HIS A 205 3.28 -0.81 18.14
C HIS A 205 3.67 0.27 19.16
N ASP A 206 4.77 0.03 19.85
CA ASP A 206 5.39 1.00 20.74
C ASP A 206 6.33 1.92 19.94
N ASP A 207 6.01 3.22 19.89
CA ASP A 207 6.81 4.22 19.16
C ASP A 207 8.21 4.40 19.77
N GLU A 208 8.35 4.26 21.09
CA GLU A 208 9.66 4.43 21.75
C GLU A 208 10.57 3.27 21.39
N ARG A 209 10.04 2.04 21.46
CA ARG A 209 10.79 0.84 21.09
C ARG A 209 11.18 0.85 19.61
N LEU A 210 10.30 1.31 18.71
CA LEU A 210 10.66 1.48 17.30
C LEU A 210 11.81 2.46 17.11
N GLN A 211 11.83 3.56 17.87
CA GLN A 211 12.91 4.54 17.81
C GLN A 211 14.24 3.96 18.30
N GLU A 212 14.21 3.14 19.36
CA GLU A 212 15.39 2.43 19.85
C GLU A 212 15.94 1.45 18.80
N TYR A 213 15.08 0.66 18.16
CA TYR A 213 15.49 -0.23 17.07
C TYR A 213 16.07 0.53 15.89
N ALA A 214 15.45 1.64 15.48
CA ALA A 214 15.96 2.49 14.40
C ALA A 214 17.34 3.08 14.75
N SER A 215 17.54 3.51 16.00
CA SER A 215 18.82 4.03 16.47
C SER A 215 19.90 2.95 16.49
N ALA A 216 19.58 1.74 16.97
CA ALA A 216 20.50 0.60 16.96
C ALA A 216 20.93 0.25 15.53
N LEU A 217 19.98 0.21 14.59
CA LEU A 217 20.24 -0.04 13.17
C LEU A 217 21.19 1.03 12.57
N GLN A 218 20.95 2.31 12.86
CA GLN A 218 21.74 3.41 12.29
C GLN A 218 23.14 3.53 12.89
N THR A 219 23.30 3.21 14.18
CA THR A 219 24.55 3.41 14.92
C THR A 219 25.39 2.14 15.06
N GLY A 220 24.83 0.98 14.71
CA GLY A 220 25.44 -0.32 14.98
C GLY A 220 25.47 -0.68 16.47
N ALA A 221 24.65 -0.02 17.30
CA ALA A 221 24.51 -0.36 18.70
C ALA A 221 23.83 -1.73 18.88
N PRO A 222 24.02 -2.41 20.02
CA PRO A 222 23.30 -3.65 20.32
C PRO A 222 21.79 -3.47 20.22
N TRP A 223 21.09 -4.52 19.80
CA TRP A 223 19.63 -4.51 19.78
C TRP A 223 19.06 -4.31 21.19
N PRO A 224 18.01 -3.49 21.35
CA PRO A 224 17.28 -3.36 22.61
C PRO A 224 16.83 -4.73 23.14
N ALA A 225 16.85 -4.90 24.46
CA ALA A 225 16.34 -6.12 25.10
C ALA A 225 14.81 -6.22 24.90
N ASP A 226 14.30 -7.45 24.84
CA ASP A 226 12.90 -7.69 24.56
C ASP A 226 11.94 -7.39 25.71
#